data_AF-A0AAW0DKD1-F1
#
_entry.id   AF-A0AAW0DKD1-F1
#
_cell.length_a   1.000
_cell.length_b   1.000
_cell.length_c   1.000
_cell.angle_alpha   90.00
_cell.angle_beta   90.00
_cell.angle_gamma   90.00
#
_symmetry.space_group_name_H-M   'P 1'
#
loop_
_entity.id
_entity.type
_entity.pdbx_description
1 polymer ?
#
loop_
_entity_poly.entity_id
_entity_poly.type
_entity_poly.pdbx_seq_one_letter_code
_entity_poly.pdbx_strand_id
1 'polypeptide(L)'
;MPPILYLVFQLRSHVLVPLLCIVTSLLVDDTTAQLEIPSTWRKPAFDISKQLSIDIAAAALDRAYDEVVPDVNNLDYTMILAEFDIATNQTRYKDKVLNYFNFNQNRKLDPIFGYAAALAHIAYSDSMLLNIATEAWDSNSNNVLPSTGVPPAFENNPELRDALDKHRQCSNCEEHRLSGLLYEVTRNETYLNAAQQYVNLLLSHLYTDDSLFWWRIEVNMTDPCQTVINKRKESWNTGYALEALAILSSIRHNETINERRVA
;
A
#
# COMPACT_ATOMS: atom_id res chain seq x y z
N MET A 1 -2.06 13.63 25.21
CA MET A 1 -2.02 13.07 23.84
C MET A 1 -0.98 13.84 23.04
N PRO A 2 -0.03 13.17 22.37
CA PRO A 2 1.04 13.87 21.65
C PRO A 2 0.48 14.56 20.39
N PRO A 3 1.00 15.73 20.00
CA PRO A 3 0.47 16.56 18.90
C PRO A 3 0.39 15.86 17.52
N ILE A 4 1.21 14.82 17.31
CA ILE A 4 1.34 14.09 16.04
C ILE A 4 0.07 13.29 15.71
N LEU A 5 -0.57 12.68 16.72
CA LEU A 5 -1.84 11.94 16.55
C LEU A 5 -3.00 12.87 16.14
N TYR A 6 -2.87 14.18 16.37
CA TYR A 6 -3.92 15.17 16.12
C TYR A 6 -3.87 15.72 14.67
N LEU A 7 -2.71 15.69 14.02
CA LEU A 7 -2.58 16.09 12.61
C LEU A 7 -3.18 15.08 11.64
N VAL A 8 -3.14 13.79 12.00
CA VAL A 8 -3.59 12.66 11.18
C VAL A 8 -5.10 12.67 10.89
N PHE A 9 -5.89 13.34 11.75
CA PHE A 9 -7.35 13.46 11.57
C PHE A 9 -7.79 14.58 10.62
N GLN A 10 -6.90 15.50 10.21
CA GLN A 10 -7.30 16.71 9.48
C GLN A 10 -7.44 16.59 7.95
N LEU A 11 -7.05 15.47 7.35
CA LEU A 11 -6.97 15.33 5.89
C LEU A 11 -8.07 14.42 5.32
N ARG A 12 -9.35 14.75 5.55
CA ARG A 12 -10.48 14.09 4.86
C ARG A 12 -11.45 15.07 4.20
N SER A 13 -11.20 15.33 2.91
CA SER A 13 -12.21 15.22 1.86
C SER A 13 -11.50 15.25 0.51
N HIS A 14 -11.40 14.05 -0.10
CA HIS A 14 -10.77 13.71 -1.38
C HIS A 14 -9.24 13.60 -1.33
N VAL A 15 -8.75 12.35 -1.50
CA VAL A 15 -7.35 11.89 -1.48
C VAL A 15 -6.75 11.79 -0.06
N LEU A 16 -6.05 10.68 0.22
CA LEU A 16 -5.45 10.26 1.52
C LEU A 16 -6.27 9.33 2.43
N VAL A 17 -6.52 8.12 1.94
CA VAL A 17 -6.74 6.92 2.77
C VAL A 17 -5.42 6.22 3.21
N PRO A 18 -4.28 6.29 2.49
CA PRO A 18 -3.05 5.58 2.86
C PRO A 18 -2.38 6.09 4.16
N LEU A 19 -2.29 7.41 4.34
CA LEU A 19 -1.63 8.06 5.49
C LEU A 19 -2.29 7.73 6.84
N LEU A 20 -3.58 7.40 6.84
CA LEU A 20 -4.33 6.94 8.00
C LEU A 20 -3.87 5.53 8.44
N CYS A 21 -3.53 4.64 7.50
CA CYS A 21 -3.17 3.26 7.79
C CYS A 21 -1.77 3.14 8.40
N ILE A 22 -0.80 3.93 7.89
CA ILE A 22 0.61 3.89 8.32
C ILE A 22 0.79 4.39 9.76
N VAL A 23 0.01 5.39 10.20
CA VAL A 23 0.10 5.88 11.59
C VAL A 23 -0.69 5.01 12.56
N THR A 24 -1.78 4.36 12.13
CA THR A 24 -2.52 3.43 12.99
C THR A 24 -1.83 2.09 13.18
N SER A 25 -1.03 1.61 12.22
CA SER A 25 -0.27 0.36 12.36
C SER A 25 0.88 0.46 13.38
N LEU A 26 1.36 1.67 13.69
CA LEU A 26 2.40 1.92 14.69
C LEU A 26 1.88 1.98 16.14
N LEU A 27 0.56 2.01 16.37
CA LEU A 27 -0.02 2.35 17.69
C LEU A 27 -1.17 1.46 18.17
N VAL A 28 -1.62 0.46 17.40
CA VAL A 28 -2.75 -0.40 17.79
C VAL A 28 -2.25 -1.81 18.05
N ASP A 29 -1.98 -2.11 19.33
CA ASP A 29 -1.92 -3.47 19.85
C ASP A 29 -3.33 -4.07 19.96
N ASP A 30 -3.41 -5.36 19.70
CA ASP A 30 -4.55 -6.29 19.74
C ASP A 30 -5.68 -5.90 20.71
N THR A 31 -6.70 -5.17 20.24
CA THR A 31 -8.01 -5.16 20.91
C THR A 31 -9.14 -5.13 19.88
N THR A 32 -9.79 -6.27 19.72
CA THR A 32 -11.06 -6.45 19.01
C THR A 32 -12.21 -5.84 19.82
N ALA A 33 -12.32 -4.51 19.81
CA ALA A 33 -13.55 -3.83 20.19
C ALA A 33 -14.16 -3.21 18.92
N GLN A 34 -15.45 -3.46 18.69
CA GLN A 34 -16.21 -2.80 17.64
C GLN A 34 -16.23 -1.30 17.97
N LEU A 35 -15.37 -0.54 17.30
CA LEU A 35 -15.18 0.88 17.59
C LEU A 35 -16.42 1.63 17.08
N GLU A 36 -17.37 1.92 17.97
CA GLU A 36 -18.45 2.85 17.66
C GLU A 36 -17.84 4.26 17.50
N ILE A 37 -17.54 4.65 16.26
CA ILE A 37 -17.03 6.00 15.96
C ILE A 37 -18.15 7.00 16.27
N PRO A 38 -17.98 7.87 17.28
CA PRO A 38 -19.00 8.85 17.65
C PRO A 38 -19.36 9.72 16.43
N SER A 39 -20.65 10.07 16.27
CA SER A 39 -21.10 10.89 15.14
C SER A 39 -20.38 12.25 15.07
N THR A 40 -19.96 12.77 16.22
CA THR A 40 -19.15 14.00 16.36
C THR A 40 -17.72 13.85 15.82
N TRP A 41 -17.19 12.63 15.74
CA TRP A 41 -15.85 12.34 15.18
C TRP A 41 -15.89 12.17 13.66
N ARG A 42 -17.07 12.00 13.06
CA ARG A 42 -17.22 11.87 11.60
C ARG A 42 -17.04 13.20 10.87
N LYS A 43 -17.25 14.32 11.57
CA LYS A 43 -17.05 15.70 11.08
C LYS A 43 -16.57 16.60 12.22
N PRO A 44 -15.32 16.46 12.65
CA PRO A 44 -14.78 17.35 13.66
C PRO A 44 -14.78 18.78 13.11
N ALA A 45 -15.45 19.69 13.82
CA ALA A 45 -15.47 21.11 13.47
C ALA A 45 -14.12 21.73 13.87
N PHE A 46 -13.19 21.80 12.92
CA PHE A 46 -11.92 22.46 13.12
C PHE A 46 -11.94 23.82 12.43
N ASP A 47 -11.78 24.89 13.22
CA ASP A 47 -11.67 26.27 12.74
C ASP A 47 -10.21 26.61 12.41
N ILE A 48 -9.61 25.83 11.50
CA ILE A 48 -8.29 26.17 10.96
C ILE A 48 -8.34 26.19 9.43
N SER A 49 -7.51 27.05 8.83
CA SER A 49 -7.42 27.11 7.37
C SER A 49 -6.69 25.89 6.80
N LYS A 50 -7.02 25.52 5.56
CA LYS A 50 -6.29 24.48 4.82
C LYS A 50 -4.79 24.76 4.79
N GLN A 51 -4.40 26.01 4.54
CA GLN A 51 -2.99 26.40 4.46
C GLN A 51 -2.28 26.20 5.80
N LEU A 52 -2.91 26.58 6.92
CA LEU A 52 -2.32 26.36 8.24
C LEU A 52 -2.12 24.86 8.52
N SER A 53 -3.07 24.00 8.12
CA SER A 53 -2.91 22.54 8.24
C SER A 53 -1.71 22.02 7.44
N ILE A 54 -1.56 22.49 6.19
CA ILE A 54 -0.42 22.16 5.32
C ILE A 54 0.90 22.61 5.95
N ASP A 55 0.95 23.84 6.48
CA ASP A 55 2.17 24.39 7.07
C ASP A 55 2.60 23.63 8.33
N ILE A 56 1.66 23.25 9.19
CA ILE A 56 1.95 22.44 10.38
C ILE A 56 2.44 21.04 9.97
N ALA A 57 1.80 20.42 8.98
CA ALA A 57 2.20 19.11 8.48
C ALA A 57 3.60 19.13 7.85
N ALA A 58 3.88 20.13 7.00
CA ALA A 58 5.21 20.32 6.41
C ALA A 58 6.28 20.55 7.48
N ALA A 59 6.00 21.39 8.49
CA ALA A 59 6.94 21.63 9.59
C ALA A 59 7.23 20.35 10.40
N ALA A 60 6.23 19.49 10.61
CA ALA A 60 6.42 18.20 11.27
C ALA A 60 7.27 17.25 10.43
N LEU A 61 7.04 17.19 9.12
CA LEU A 61 7.85 16.38 8.19
C LEU A 61 9.28 16.91 8.01
N ASP A 62 9.48 18.22 8.04
CA ASP A 62 10.83 18.78 8.02
C ASP A 62 11.59 18.40 9.29
N ARG A 63 10.93 18.56 10.44
CA ARG A 63 11.51 18.20 11.73
C ARG A 63 11.81 16.71 11.86
N ALA A 64 10.89 15.84 11.46
CA ALA A 64 11.11 14.40 11.50
C ALA A 64 12.22 13.99 10.52
N TYR A 65 12.35 14.65 9.36
CA TYR A 65 13.48 14.40 8.46
C TYR A 65 14.81 14.78 9.15
N ASP A 66 14.89 15.95 9.78
CA ASP A 66 16.13 16.40 10.43
C ASP A 66 16.50 15.58 11.68
N GLU A 67 15.51 15.10 12.44
CA GLU A 67 15.72 14.32 13.67
C GLU A 67 15.92 12.81 13.43
N VAL A 68 15.34 12.25 12.36
CA VAL A 68 15.33 10.79 12.09
C VAL A 68 16.34 10.38 11.01
N VAL A 69 16.85 11.31 10.17
CA VAL A 69 17.68 10.98 9.00
C VAL A 69 19.18 11.22 9.22
N PRO A 70 19.88 10.32 9.93
CA PRO A 70 21.18 9.86 9.47
C PRO A 70 21.03 8.75 8.43
N ASP A 71 19.86 8.11 8.35
CA ASP A 71 19.63 6.97 7.49
C ASP A 71 18.77 7.36 6.27
N VAL A 72 19.44 7.79 5.20
CA VAL A 72 18.90 8.04 3.86
C VAL A 72 18.23 6.79 3.22
N ASN A 73 17.91 5.77 4.01
CA ASN A 73 17.40 4.46 3.59
C ASN A 73 16.02 4.12 4.18
N ASN A 74 15.29 5.11 4.74
CA ASN A 74 13.91 4.89 5.19
C ASN A 74 12.88 5.05 4.06
N LEU A 75 12.40 3.91 3.53
CA LEU A 75 11.39 3.84 2.46
C LEU A 75 10.04 4.42 2.90
N ASP A 76 9.58 4.08 4.10
CA ASP A 76 8.28 4.51 4.62
C ASP A 76 8.22 6.04 4.71
N TYR A 77 9.31 6.64 5.18
CA TYR A 77 9.42 8.09 5.24
C TYR A 77 9.37 8.74 3.86
N THR A 78 10.08 8.14 2.90
CA THR A 78 10.09 8.62 1.51
C THR A 78 8.70 8.59 0.86
N MET A 79 7.92 7.55 1.14
CA MET A 79 6.53 7.45 0.69
C MET A 79 5.66 8.56 1.28
N ILE A 80 5.77 8.82 2.60
CA ILE A 80 5.01 9.88 3.27
C ILE A 80 5.30 11.26 2.65
N LEU A 81 6.56 11.54 2.30
CA LEU A 81 6.93 12.79 1.64
C LEU A 81 6.25 12.95 0.26
N ALA A 82 6.23 11.88 -0.55
CA ALA A 82 5.54 11.90 -1.84
C ALA A 82 4.02 12.03 -1.70
N GLU A 83 3.41 11.31 -0.75
CA GLU A 83 1.97 11.41 -0.47
C GLU A 83 1.56 12.81 0.00
N PHE A 84 2.39 13.47 0.81
CA PHE A 84 2.17 14.85 1.21
C PHE A 84 2.13 15.78 -0.01
N ASP A 85 3.10 15.66 -0.91
CA ASP A 85 3.18 16.48 -2.11
C ASP A 85 2.00 16.23 -3.06
N ILE A 86 1.55 14.97 -3.21
CA ILE A 86 0.30 14.63 -3.93
C ILE A 86 -0.91 15.32 -3.30
N ALA A 87 -1.08 15.18 -1.99
CA ALA A 87 -2.28 15.65 -1.28
C ALA A 87 -2.38 17.18 -1.22
N THR A 88 -1.23 17.84 -1.21
CA THR A 88 -1.14 19.30 -1.14
C THR A 88 -0.96 19.96 -2.51
N ASN A 89 -0.79 19.15 -3.57
CA ASN A 89 -0.46 19.59 -4.92
C ASN A 89 0.79 20.49 -4.92
N GLN A 90 1.85 20.00 -4.28
CA GLN A 90 3.16 20.63 -4.16
C GLN A 90 4.26 19.67 -4.61
N THR A 91 5.49 20.19 -4.73
CA THR A 91 6.68 19.38 -5.02
C THR A 91 7.79 19.70 -4.03
N ARG A 92 7.42 19.99 -2.77
CA ARG A 92 8.34 20.48 -1.73
C ARG A 92 9.45 19.47 -1.46
N TYR A 93 9.15 18.19 -1.55
CA TYR A 93 10.03 17.09 -1.17
C TYR A 93 10.64 16.34 -2.34
N LYS A 94 10.44 16.82 -3.58
CA LYS A 94 10.93 16.18 -4.80
C LYS A 94 12.41 15.80 -4.72
N ASP A 95 13.29 16.73 -4.36
CA ASP A 95 14.74 16.46 -4.32
C ASP A 95 15.10 15.41 -3.27
N LYS A 96 14.45 15.43 -2.10
CA LYS A 96 14.67 14.43 -1.03
C LYS A 96 14.26 13.04 -1.52
N VAL A 97 13.09 12.93 -2.15
CA VAL A 97 12.58 11.67 -2.68
C VAL A 97 13.43 11.15 -3.83
N LEU A 98 13.82 11.99 -4.79
CA LEU A 98 14.68 11.58 -5.91
C LEU A 98 16.06 11.11 -5.42
N ASN A 99 16.64 11.81 -4.43
CA ASN A 99 17.91 11.41 -3.83
C ASN A 99 17.83 10.02 -3.18
N TYR A 100 16.72 9.72 -2.48
CA TYR A 100 16.49 8.40 -1.91
C TYR A 100 16.53 7.28 -2.97
N PHE A 101 15.79 7.44 -4.06
CA PHE A 101 15.74 6.44 -5.13
C PHE A 101 17.09 6.31 -5.86
N ASN A 102 17.81 7.41 -6.06
CA ASN A 102 19.15 7.39 -6.63
C ASN A 102 20.15 6.63 -5.76
N PHE A 103 20.06 6.76 -4.43
CA PHE A 103 20.96 6.08 -3.51
C PHE A 103 20.64 4.58 -3.38
N ASN A 104 19.37 4.21 -3.43
CA ASN A 104 18.87 2.85 -3.14
C ASN A 104 18.59 2.02 -4.40
N GLN A 105 19.32 2.23 -5.49
CA GLN A 105 19.12 1.51 -6.77
C GLN A 105 19.28 -0.02 -6.67
N ASN A 106 19.99 -0.52 -5.65
CA ASN A 106 20.10 -1.94 -5.36
C ASN A 106 18.77 -2.59 -4.97
N ARG A 107 17.74 -1.81 -4.62
CA ARG A 107 16.40 -2.27 -4.25
C ARG A 107 15.40 -2.21 -5.40
N LYS A 108 15.81 -1.87 -6.62
CA LYS A 108 14.91 -1.60 -7.75
C LYS A 108 13.97 -2.76 -8.17
N LEU A 109 14.25 -3.98 -7.73
CA LEU A 109 13.43 -5.17 -8.01
C LEU A 109 12.45 -5.52 -6.88
N ASP A 110 12.49 -4.78 -5.77
CA ASP A 110 11.62 -4.98 -4.61
C ASP A 110 10.22 -4.39 -4.88
N PRO A 111 9.11 -5.16 -4.77
CA PRO A 111 7.76 -4.66 -4.99
C PRO A 111 7.40 -3.41 -4.20
N ILE A 112 7.77 -3.33 -2.91
CA ILE A 112 7.46 -2.16 -2.08
C ILE A 112 8.24 -0.93 -2.57
N PHE A 113 9.47 -1.13 -3.06
CA PHE A 113 10.28 -0.08 -3.65
C PHE A 113 9.69 0.41 -4.98
N GLY A 114 9.19 -0.52 -5.80
CA GLY A 114 8.44 -0.21 -7.02
C GLY A 114 7.17 0.59 -6.74
N TYR A 115 6.39 0.17 -5.73
CA TYR A 115 5.18 0.88 -5.30
C TYR A 115 5.49 2.33 -4.88
N ALA A 116 6.51 2.51 -4.04
CA ALA A 116 6.95 3.84 -3.62
C ALA A 116 7.41 4.70 -4.81
N ALA A 117 8.10 4.10 -5.79
CA ALA A 117 8.51 4.79 -7.00
C ALA A 117 7.32 5.21 -7.87
N ALA A 118 6.29 4.35 -7.98
CA ALA A 118 5.05 4.69 -8.69
C ALA A 118 4.33 5.88 -8.04
N LEU A 119 4.21 5.88 -6.70
CA LEU A 119 3.67 7.02 -5.94
C LEU A 119 4.48 8.30 -6.21
N ALA A 120 5.79 8.23 -6.11
CA ALA A 120 6.65 9.38 -6.33
C ALA A 120 6.60 9.86 -7.81
N HIS A 121 6.40 8.96 -8.77
CA HIS A 121 6.14 9.33 -10.16
C HIS A 121 4.84 10.11 -10.31
N ILE A 122 3.75 9.71 -9.61
CA ILE A 122 2.50 10.47 -9.60
C ILE A 122 2.71 11.88 -9.04
N ALA A 123 3.53 12.02 -7.99
CA ALA A 123 3.84 13.32 -7.39
C ALA A 123 4.66 14.23 -8.31
N TYR A 124 5.64 13.68 -9.04
CA TYR A 124 6.71 14.48 -9.64
C TYR A 124 6.88 14.34 -11.16
N SER A 125 6.13 13.42 -11.78
CA SER A 125 6.19 13.07 -13.21
C SER A 125 7.61 12.75 -13.70
N ASP A 126 8.43 12.12 -12.85
CA ASP A 126 9.83 11.81 -13.17
C ASP A 126 9.96 10.42 -13.82
N SER A 127 10.59 10.35 -14.99
CA SER A 127 10.69 9.11 -15.77
C SER A 127 11.57 8.05 -15.12
N MET A 128 12.57 8.45 -14.32
CA MET A 128 13.40 7.50 -13.56
C MET A 128 12.54 6.68 -12.60
N LEU A 129 11.61 7.34 -11.92
CA LEU A 129 10.71 6.70 -10.96
C LEU A 129 9.74 5.73 -11.63
N LEU A 130 9.20 6.11 -12.80
CA LEU A 130 8.36 5.20 -13.58
C LEU A 130 9.13 3.96 -14.04
N ASN A 131 10.39 4.14 -14.45
CA ASN A 131 11.24 3.02 -14.86
C ASN A 131 11.49 2.06 -13.69
N ILE A 132 11.80 2.57 -12.50
CA ILE A 132 11.97 1.75 -11.28
C ILE A 132 10.68 0.98 -10.97
N ALA A 133 9.53 1.65 -11.01
CA ALA A 133 8.24 1.02 -10.75
C ALA A 133 7.93 -0.10 -11.74
N THR A 134 8.23 0.12 -13.02
CA THR A 134 8.02 -0.86 -14.09
C THR A 134 8.96 -2.05 -13.95
N GLU A 135 10.24 -1.83 -13.70
CA GLU A 135 11.24 -2.91 -13.48
C GLU A 135 10.88 -3.77 -12.26
N ALA A 136 10.46 -3.14 -11.16
CA ALA A 136 10.00 -3.85 -9.97
C ALA A 136 8.77 -4.72 -10.30
N TRP A 137 7.80 -4.17 -11.04
CA TRP A 137 6.62 -4.95 -11.42
C TRP A 137 6.97 -6.11 -12.35
N ASP A 138 7.78 -5.87 -13.41
CA ASP A 138 8.16 -6.90 -14.38
C ASP A 138 8.95 -8.05 -13.74
N SER A 139 9.80 -7.74 -12.76
CA SER A 139 10.57 -8.74 -12.02
C SER A 139 9.71 -9.65 -11.15
N ASN A 140 8.54 -9.16 -10.72
CA ASN A 140 7.68 -9.89 -9.79
C ASN A 140 6.45 -10.47 -10.46
N SER A 141 5.92 -9.87 -11.54
CA SER A 141 4.69 -10.30 -12.21
C SER A 141 4.72 -11.73 -12.75
N ASN A 142 5.89 -12.23 -13.15
CA ASN A 142 6.08 -13.61 -13.62
C ASN A 142 5.88 -14.68 -12.53
N ASN A 143 5.92 -14.31 -11.25
CA ASN A 143 5.88 -15.25 -10.14
C ASN A 143 4.49 -15.43 -9.52
N VAL A 144 3.47 -14.70 -9.98
CA VAL A 144 2.39 -14.39 -9.04
C VAL A 144 1.12 -15.21 -9.21
N LEU A 145 0.63 -15.56 -10.40
CA LEU A 145 -0.57 -16.40 -10.47
C LEU A 145 -0.58 -17.33 -11.68
N PRO A 146 -0.65 -18.66 -11.49
CA PRO A 146 -1.16 -19.54 -12.53
C PRO A 146 -2.62 -19.16 -12.78
N SER A 147 -3.02 -19.16 -14.06
CA SER A 147 -4.37 -18.82 -14.54
C SER A 147 -5.51 -19.63 -13.91
N THR A 148 -5.20 -20.66 -13.13
CA THR A 148 -6.14 -21.60 -12.51
C THR A 148 -6.61 -21.17 -11.12
N GLY A 149 -6.00 -20.15 -10.48
CA GLY A 149 -6.28 -19.82 -9.07
C GLY A 149 -5.88 -20.93 -8.08
N VAL A 150 -5.28 -22.00 -8.60
CA VAL A 150 -4.66 -23.10 -7.88
C VAL A 150 -3.18 -23.03 -8.22
N PRO A 151 -2.28 -22.93 -7.22
CA PRO A 151 -0.85 -23.03 -7.46
C PRO A 151 -0.51 -24.28 -8.30
N PRO A 152 0.48 -24.26 -9.21
CA PRO A 152 0.79 -25.42 -10.04
C PRO A 152 1.18 -26.60 -9.15
N ALA A 153 0.93 -27.83 -9.60
CA ALA A 153 1.38 -29.03 -8.88
C ALA A 153 2.89 -28.95 -8.61
N PHE A 154 3.25 -28.95 -7.33
CA PHE A 154 4.59 -28.62 -6.84
C PHE A 154 5.51 -29.84 -6.86
N GLU A 155 6.10 -30.15 -8.01
CA GLU A 155 7.15 -31.15 -8.07
C GLU A 155 8.55 -30.50 -8.06
N ASN A 156 9.25 -30.69 -6.94
CA ASN A 156 10.71 -30.74 -6.81
C ASN A 156 11.57 -29.54 -7.28
N ASN A 157 11.01 -28.32 -7.40
CA ASN A 157 11.82 -27.15 -7.75
C ASN A 157 12.19 -26.29 -6.50
N PRO A 158 13.46 -26.33 -6.02
CA PRO A 158 13.92 -25.54 -4.88
C PRO A 158 13.90 -24.02 -5.12
N GLU A 159 14.00 -23.55 -6.37
CA GLU A 159 13.87 -22.13 -6.72
C GLU A 159 12.43 -21.65 -6.54
N LEU A 160 11.45 -22.51 -6.87
CA LEU A 160 10.03 -22.25 -6.65
C LEU A 160 9.69 -22.23 -5.15
N ARG A 161 10.37 -23.06 -4.35
CA ARG A 161 10.24 -23.09 -2.89
C ARG A 161 10.80 -21.82 -2.24
N ASP A 162 11.93 -21.31 -2.72
CA ASP A 162 12.50 -20.04 -2.24
C ASP A 162 11.67 -18.82 -2.69
N ALA A 163 11.07 -18.88 -3.89
CA ALA A 163 10.12 -17.88 -4.37
C ALA A 163 8.82 -17.87 -3.51
N LEU A 164 8.29 -19.05 -3.15
CA LEU A 164 7.14 -19.18 -2.25
C LEU A 164 7.46 -18.76 -0.80
N ASP A 165 8.69 -18.98 -0.34
CA ASP A 165 9.18 -18.47 0.94
C ASP A 165 9.32 -16.94 0.95
N LYS A 166 9.49 -16.31 -0.22
CA LYS A 166 9.42 -14.84 -0.37
C LYS A 166 7.98 -14.33 -0.47
N HIS A 167 7.04 -15.11 -1.01
CA HIS A 167 5.58 -14.84 -1.03
C HIS A 167 4.89 -14.94 0.35
N ARG A 168 5.66 -15.02 1.43
CA ARG A 168 5.23 -15.23 2.82
C ARG A 168 4.61 -14.00 3.50
N GLN A 169 4.39 -12.89 2.83
CA GLN A 169 3.79 -11.68 3.44
C GLN A 169 2.73 -11.12 2.48
N CYS A 170 2.04 -10.03 2.81
CA CYS A 170 1.15 -9.31 1.89
C CYS A 170 1.94 -8.72 0.68
N SER A 171 2.99 -9.37 0.17
CA SER A 171 3.72 -9.05 -1.06
C SER A 171 2.75 -8.96 -2.24
N ASN A 172 1.74 -9.84 -2.28
CA ASN A 172 0.62 -9.75 -3.23
C ASN A 172 -0.16 -8.43 -3.13
N CYS A 173 -0.21 -7.81 -1.94
CA CYS A 173 -0.89 -6.54 -1.71
C CYS A 173 -0.05 -5.36 -2.21
N GLU A 174 1.28 -5.45 -2.11
CA GLU A 174 2.23 -4.48 -2.67
C GLU A 174 2.25 -4.55 -4.21
N GLU A 175 2.33 -5.75 -4.76
CA GLU A 175 2.28 -6.01 -6.21
C GLU A 175 0.93 -5.60 -6.81
N HIS A 176 -0.17 -5.82 -6.08
CA HIS A 176 -1.49 -5.31 -6.45
C HIS A 176 -1.51 -3.78 -6.50
N ARG A 177 -1.07 -3.12 -5.42
CA ARG A 177 -1.08 -1.66 -5.32
C ARG A 177 -0.23 -1.04 -6.43
N LEU A 178 0.96 -1.62 -6.67
CA LEU A 178 1.83 -1.25 -7.77
C LEU A 178 1.15 -1.42 -9.13
N SER A 179 0.47 -2.55 -9.37
CA SER A 179 -0.29 -2.78 -10.60
C SER A 179 -1.38 -1.70 -10.82
N GLY A 180 -2.13 -1.36 -9.77
CA GLY A 180 -3.15 -0.32 -9.83
C GLY A 180 -2.56 1.05 -10.18
N LEU A 181 -1.49 1.46 -9.49
CA LEU A 181 -0.82 2.74 -9.76
C LEU A 181 -0.19 2.78 -11.16
N LEU A 182 0.46 1.69 -11.58
CA LEU A 182 1.03 1.60 -12.92
C LEU A 182 -0.04 1.72 -14.01
N TYR A 183 -1.23 1.15 -13.81
CA TYR A 183 -2.34 1.40 -14.73
C TYR A 183 -2.75 2.88 -14.73
N GLU A 184 -2.86 3.52 -13.57
CA GLU A 184 -3.28 4.92 -13.48
C GLU A 184 -2.35 5.85 -14.28
N VAL A 185 -1.04 5.61 -14.22
CA VAL A 185 -0.01 6.44 -14.87
C VAL A 185 0.23 6.06 -16.34
N THR A 186 0.15 4.78 -16.70
CA THR A 186 0.48 4.31 -18.06
C THR A 186 -0.73 4.01 -18.94
N ARG A 187 -1.91 3.79 -18.34
CA ARG A 187 -3.12 3.27 -18.99
C ARG A 187 -2.92 1.93 -19.71
N ASN A 188 -1.94 1.15 -19.28
CA ASN A 188 -1.67 -0.17 -19.83
C ASN A 188 -2.55 -1.25 -19.17
N GLU A 189 -3.47 -1.81 -19.94
CA GLU A 189 -4.44 -2.83 -19.52
C GLU A 189 -3.80 -4.08 -18.89
N THR A 190 -2.54 -4.39 -19.19
CA THR A 190 -1.81 -5.48 -18.53
C THR A 190 -1.76 -5.28 -17.01
N TYR A 191 -1.48 -4.05 -16.55
CA TYR A 191 -1.46 -3.75 -15.12
C TYR A 191 -2.85 -3.77 -14.49
N LEU A 192 -3.88 -3.34 -15.21
CA LEU A 192 -5.26 -3.43 -14.73
C LEU A 192 -5.69 -4.89 -14.55
N ASN A 193 -5.45 -5.72 -15.56
CA ASN A 193 -5.80 -7.14 -15.52
C ASN A 193 -5.09 -7.87 -14.39
N ALA A 194 -3.83 -7.53 -14.12
CA ALA A 194 -3.10 -8.05 -12.97
C ALA A 194 -3.75 -7.62 -11.66
N ALA A 195 -3.96 -6.32 -11.45
CA ALA A 195 -4.62 -5.78 -10.26
C ALA A 195 -6.00 -6.44 -10.01
N GLN A 196 -6.78 -6.70 -11.06
CA GLN A 196 -8.07 -7.40 -10.90
C GLN A 196 -7.92 -8.84 -10.43
N GLN A 197 -6.93 -9.57 -10.94
CA GLN A 197 -6.68 -10.95 -10.50
C GLN A 197 -6.26 -11.00 -9.02
N TYR A 198 -5.41 -10.07 -8.60
CA TYR A 198 -5.03 -9.93 -7.19
C TYR A 198 -6.23 -9.67 -6.29
N VAL A 199 -7.07 -8.68 -6.61
CA VAL A 199 -8.24 -8.38 -5.78
C VAL A 199 -9.23 -9.53 -5.74
N ASN A 200 -9.41 -10.26 -6.84
CA ASN A 200 -10.25 -11.46 -6.83
C ASN A 200 -9.68 -12.52 -5.89
N LEU A 201 -8.37 -12.75 -5.89
CA LEU A 201 -7.71 -13.66 -4.95
C LEU A 201 -7.90 -13.20 -3.49
N LEU A 202 -7.60 -11.93 -3.20
CA LEU A 202 -7.73 -11.35 -1.85
C LEU A 202 -9.16 -11.51 -1.32
N LEU A 203 -10.17 -11.16 -2.12
CA LEU A 203 -11.57 -11.23 -1.71
C LEU A 203 -12.10 -12.66 -1.59
N SER A 204 -11.58 -13.61 -2.37
CA SER A 204 -12.08 -15.00 -2.34
C SER A 204 -11.41 -15.85 -1.26
N HIS A 205 -10.18 -15.53 -0.85
CA HIS A 205 -9.40 -16.41 0.02
C HIS A 205 -8.93 -15.77 1.33
N LEU A 206 -8.83 -14.44 1.39
CA LEU A 206 -8.26 -13.74 2.55
C LEU A 206 -9.26 -12.82 3.25
N TYR A 207 -10.32 -12.37 2.56
CA TYR A 207 -11.38 -11.59 3.19
C TYR A 207 -12.23 -12.47 4.11
N THR A 208 -12.60 -11.92 5.27
CA THR A 208 -13.32 -12.65 6.32
C THR A 208 -14.63 -11.94 6.66
N ASP A 209 -15.55 -12.67 7.30
CA ASP A 209 -16.85 -12.15 7.73
C ASP A 209 -16.76 -11.00 8.75
N ASP A 210 -15.60 -10.81 9.38
CA ASP A 210 -15.34 -9.69 10.31
C ASP A 210 -14.89 -8.41 9.58
N SER A 211 -15.01 -8.36 8.25
CA SER A 211 -14.52 -7.27 7.40
C SER A 211 -13.01 -7.00 7.53
N LEU A 212 -12.25 -8.04 7.89
CA LEU A 212 -10.79 -8.02 8.00
C LEU A 212 -10.17 -9.01 7.02
N PHE A 213 -8.90 -8.79 6.69
CA PHE A 213 -8.13 -9.73 5.89
C PHE A 213 -7.24 -10.61 6.77
N TRP A 214 -7.26 -11.92 6.52
CA TRP A 214 -6.25 -12.85 7.01
C TRP A 214 -4.87 -12.50 6.46
N TRP A 215 -3.83 -12.87 7.20
CA TRP A 215 -2.47 -12.47 6.88
C TRP A 215 -1.99 -13.03 5.54
N ARG A 216 -2.10 -14.35 5.33
CA ARG A 216 -1.56 -15.00 4.13
C ARG A 216 -2.09 -16.40 3.90
N ILE A 217 -1.96 -16.86 2.66
CA ILE A 217 -2.09 -18.25 2.25
C ILE A 217 -0.67 -18.84 2.17
N GLU A 218 -0.43 -19.94 2.85
CA GLU A 218 0.84 -20.66 2.87
C GLU A 218 0.65 -22.02 2.20
N VAL A 219 1.71 -22.57 1.62
CA VAL A 219 1.72 -24.00 1.24
C VAL A 219 1.96 -24.83 2.50
N ASN A 220 1.21 -25.91 2.67
CA ASN A 220 1.49 -26.85 3.76
C ASN A 220 2.80 -27.58 3.46
N MET A 221 3.84 -27.30 4.24
CA MET A 221 5.17 -27.90 4.03
C MET A 221 5.18 -29.43 4.25
N THR A 222 4.14 -29.99 4.89
CA THR A 222 3.98 -31.44 5.09
C THR A 222 3.19 -32.10 3.96
N ASP A 223 2.30 -31.35 3.31
CA ASP A 223 1.52 -31.79 2.15
C ASP A 223 1.45 -30.62 1.13
N PRO A 224 2.43 -30.52 0.22
CA PRO A 224 2.52 -29.39 -0.72
C PRO A 224 1.30 -29.22 -1.62
N CYS A 225 0.43 -30.24 -1.72
CA CYS A 225 -0.84 -30.15 -2.45
C CYS A 225 -1.94 -29.42 -1.67
N GLN A 226 -1.67 -29.01 -0.42
CA GLN A 226 -2.59 -28.26 0.42
C GLN A 226 -2.07 -26.85 0.70
N THR A 227 -3.01 -25.92 0.84
CA THR A 227 -2.75 -24.59 1.37
C THR A 227 -3.24 -24.49 2.82
N VAL A 228 -2.54 -23.71 3.63
CA VAL A 228 -2.91 -23.36 4.99
C VAL A 228 -3.12 -21.86 5.05
N ILE A 229 -4.20 -21.43 5.69
CA ILE A 229 -4.46 -20.01 5.89
C ILE A 229 -3.91 -19.60 7.25
N ASN A 230 -3.03 -18.61 7.25
CA ASN A 230 -2.61 -17.96 8.47
C ASN A 230 -3.67 -16.95 8.92
N LYS A 231 -4.43 -17.33 9.96
CA LYS A 231 -5.57 -16.56 10.43
C LYS A 231 -5.20 -15.35 11.29
N ARG A 232 -3.92 -15.02 11.44
CA ARG A 232 -3.51 -13.79 12.11
C ARG A 232 -4.12 -12.60 11.36
N LYS A 233 -4.67 -11.65 12.10
CA LYS A 233 -5.21 -10.40 11.59
C LYS A 233 -4.22 -9.30 11.96
N GLU A 234 -3.62 -8.66 10.96
CA GLU A 234 -2.77 -7.51 11.18
C GLU A 234 -3.38 -6.31 10.44
N SER A 235 -3.41 -5.15 11.10
CA SER A 235 -4.14 -3.96 10.63
C SER A 235 -3.62 -3.45 9.28
N TRP A 236 -2.31 -3.52 9.05
CA TRP A 236 -1.67 -3.10 7.80
C TRP A 236 -2.10 -3.95 6.58
N ASN A 237 -2.36 -5.26 6.75
CA ASN A 237 -2.87 -6.10 5.65
C ASN A 237 -4.24 -5.59 5.16
N THR A 238 -5.13 -5.29 6.12
CA THR A 238 -6.45 -4.74 5.81
C THR A 238 -6.32 -3.34 5.20
N GLY A 239 -5.42 -2.51 5.72
CA GLY A 239 -5.13 -1.18 5.15
C GLY A 239 -4.68 -1.25 3.69
N TYR A 240 -3.71 -2.10 3.38
CA TYR A 240 -3.21 -2.29 2.01
C TYR A 240 -4.27 -2.86 1.07
N ALA A 241 -5.06 -3.84 1.53
CA ALA A 241 -6.16 -4.40 0.74
C ALA A 241 -7.27 -3.38 0.46
N LEU A 242 -7.58 -2.51 1.43
CA LEU A 242 -8.55 -1.43 1.24
C LEU A 242 -8.04 -0.36 0.28
N GLU A 243 -6.76 0.00 0.36
CA GLU A 243 -6.15 0.94 -0.58
C GLU A 243 -6.12 0.37 -2.00
N ALA A 244 -5.70 -0.88 -2.14
CA ALA A 244 -5.77 -1.68 -3.33
C ALA A 244 -7.15 -1.64 -4.01
N LEU A 245 -8.21 -1.89 -3.24
CA LEU A 245 -9.59 -1.82 -3.70
C LEU A 245 -10.01 -0.39 -4.07
N ALA A 246 -9.55 0.61 -3.32
CA ALA A 246 -9.86 2.01 -3.59
C ALA A 246 -9.23 2.49 -4.91
N ILE A 247 -7.99 2.10 -5.21
CA ILE A 247 -7.32 2.39 -6.49
C ILE A 247 -8.10 1.74 -7.65
N LEU A 248 -8.47 0.47 -7.54
CA LEU A 248 -9.28 -0.17 -8.59
C LEU A 248 -10.66 0.49 -8.78
N SER A 249 -11.29 0.89 -7.67
CA SER A 249 -12.59 1.56 -7.68
C SER A 249 -12.53 2.98 -8.25
N SER A 250 -11.38 3.65 -8.20
CA SER A 250 -11.23 4.97 -8.85
C SER A 250 -11.00 4.81 -10.36
N ILE A 251 -10.34 3.72 -10.78
CA ILE A 251 -10.07 3.38 -12.17
C ILE A 251 -11.34 3.01 -12.92
N ARG A 252 -12.16 2.12 -12.35
CA ARG A 252 -13.46 1.80 -12.90
C ARG A 252 -14.50 2.39 -11.97
N HIS A 253 -15.36 3.28 -12.46
CA HIS A 253 -16.60 3.66 -11.79
C HIS A 253 -17.57 2.46 -11.67
N ASN A 254 -17.11 1.35 -11.07
CA ASN A 254 -17.75 0.04 -11.05
C ASN A 254 -18.43 -0.15 -9.69
N GLU A 255 -19.76 -0.10 -9.70
CA GLU A 255 -20.61 -0.05 -8.51
C GLU A 255 -20.43 -1.28 -7.59
N THR A 256 -20.01 -2.43 -8.12
CA THR A 256 -19.83 -3.67 -7.34
C THR A 256 -18.69 -3.61 -6.33
N ILE A 257 -17.67 -2.75 -6.55
CA ILE A 257 -16.59 -2.50 -5.56
C ILE A 257 -17.06 -1.46 -4.52
N ASN A 258 -17.94 -0.54 -4.92
CA ASN A 258 -18.54 0.44 -4.00
C ASN A 258 -19.53 -0.21 -3.01
N GLU A 259 -20.29 -1.23 -3.44
CA GLU A 259 -21.25 -1.93 -2.58
C GLU A 259 -20.56 -2.72 -1.45
N ARG A 260 -19.39 -3.34 -1.72
CA ARG A 260 -18.60 -4.06 -0.70
C ARG A 260 -17.79 -3.16 0.24
N ARG A 261 -17.87 -1.84 0.03
CA ARG A 261 -17.25 -0.81 0.88
C ARG A 261 -18.18 -0.38 2.03
N VAL A 262 -19.45 -0.80 1.99
CA VAL A 262 -20.54 -0.33 2.86
C VAL A 262 -21.19 -1.48 3.65
N ALA A 263 -20.92 -2.75 3.30
CA ALA A 263 -21.32 -3.93 4.07
C ALA A 263 -20.30 -4.24 5.17
#